data_AF-A0A1H2E374-F1
#
_entry.id   AF-A0A1H2E374-F1
#
_cell.length_a   1.000
_cell.length_b   1.000
_cell.length_c   1.000
_cell.angle_alpha   90.00
_cell.angle_beta   90.00
_cell.angle_gamma   90.00
#
_symmetry.space_group_name_H-M   'P 1'
#
loop_
_entity.id
_entity.type
_entity.pdbx_description
1 polymer ?
#
loop_
_entity_poly.entity_id
_entity_poly.type
_entity_poly.pdbx_seq_one_letter_code
_entity_poly.pdbx_strand_id
1 'polypeptide(L)'
;MKAQVQKGFTLIELMIVVAIIGILSAVALPAYQNYTRKSSDNACMAEAKAYTNTVLAALLDPSGAQPVPDSNAAACTSITKPTALTTPVVAVINNGNNAKVSCDLEKGGTCAFTN
;
A
#
# COMPACT_ATOMS: atom_id res chain seq x y z
N MET A 1 -59.29 -14.99 14.76
CA MET A 1 -57.93 -14.62 14.31
C MET A 1 -57.23 -13.97 15.50
N LYS A 2 -56.21 -14.60 16.09
CA LYS A 2 -55.46 -13.99 17.21
C LYS A 2 -54.51 -12.95 16.63
N ALA A 3 -54.73 -11.67 16.92
CA ALA A 3 -53.81 -10.61 16.56
C ALA A 3 -52.53 -10.75 17.38
N GLN A 4 -51.41 -11.05 16.73
CA GLN A 4 -50.12 -11.10 17.39
C GLN A 4 -49.65 -9.66 17.62
N VAL A 5 -49.58 -9.24 18.88
CA VAL A 5 -49.02 -7.93 19.24
C VAL A 5 -47.55 -7.91 18.82
N GLN A 6 -47.21 -7.07 17.85
CA GLN A 6 -45.82 -6.86 17.48
C GLN A 6 -45.11 -6.12 18.62
N LYS A 7 -44.19 -6.82 19.30
CA LYS A 7 -43.26 -6.20 20.23
C LYS A 7 -42.24 -5.42 19.41
N GLY A 8 -42.42 -4.10 19.33
CA GLY A 8 -41.43 -3.20 18.73
C GLY A 8 -40.15 -3.12 19.57
N PHE A 9 -39.05 -2.75 18.92
CA PHE A 9 -37.77 -2.48 19.56
C PHE A 9 -37.88 -1.23 20.44
N THR A 10 -37.31 -1.25 21.65
CA THR A 10 -37.36 -0.08 22.53
C THR A 10 -36.29 0.95 22.16
N LEU A 11 -36.60 2.24 22.36
CA LEU A 11 -35.63 3.33 22.16
C LEU A 11 -34.38 3.15 23.03
N ILE A 12 -34.54 2.59 24.22
CA ILE A 12 -33.43 2.36 25.15
C ILE A 12 -32.50 1.24 24.67
N GLU A 13 -33.04 0.15 24.10
CA GLU A 13 -32.23 -0.90 23.48
C GLU A 13 -31.40 -0.35 22.33
N LEU A 14 -32.00 0.51 21.49
CA LEU A 14 -31.28 1.13 20.37
C LEU A 14 -30.16 2.06 20.87
N MET A 15 -30.43 2.87 21.89
CA MET A 15 -29.41 3.78 22.45
C MET A 15 -28.21 3.04 23.05
N ILE A 16 -28.43 1.91 23.74
CA ILE A 16 -27.34 1.10 24.29
C ILE A 16 -26.49 0.50 23.17
N VAL A 17 -27.12 0.00 22.10
CA VAL A 17 -26.39 -0.55 20.93
C VAL A 17 -25.50 0.52 20.29
N VAL A 18 -26.01 1.74 20.08
CA VAL A 18 -25.22 2.84 19.50
C VAL A 18 -24.04 3.22 20.41
N ALA A 19 -24.24 3.24 21.73
CA ALA A 19 -23.17 3.51 22.68
C ALA A 19 -22.05 2.46 22.61
N ILE A 20 -22.39 1.17 22.53
CA ILE A 20 -21.40 0.08 22.42
C ILE A 20 -20.65 0.16 21.08
N ILE A 21 -21.36 0.36 19.96
CA ILE A 21 -20.74 0.51 18.64
C ILE A 21 -19.80 1.73 18.62
N GLY A 22 -20.20 2.83 19.27
CA GLY A 22 -19.36 4.03 19.41
C GLY A 22 -18.00 3.70 20.04
N ILE A 23 -17.99 3.01 21.18
CA ILE A 23 -16.75 2.63 21.88
C ILE A 23 -15.89 1.69 21.02
N LEU A 24 -16.49 0.66 20.40
CA LEU A 24 -15.75 -0.28 19.56
C LEU A 24 -15.14 0.41 18.34
N SER A 25 -15.89 1.31 17.69
CA SER A 25 -15.43 2.02 16.48
C SER A 25 -14.25 2.95 16.76
N ALA A 26 -14.22 3.60 17.94
CA ALA A 26 -13.15 4.50 18.34
C ALA A 26 -11.78 3.81 18.39
N VAL A 27 -11.73 2.53 18.74
CA VAL A 27 -10.48 1.74 18.78
C VAL A 27 -10.24 1.00 17.47
N ALA A 28 -11.30 0.46 16.85
CA ALA A 28 -11.18 -0.36 15.65
C ALA A 28 -10.78 0.46 14.41
N LEU A 29 -11.31 1.66 14.24
CA LEU A 29 -11.06 2.48 13.05
C LEU A 29 -9.58 2.88 12.88
N PRO A 30 -8.87 3.46 13.88
CA PRO A 30 -7.46 3.79 13.72
C PRO A 30 -6.58 2.55 13.51
N ALA A 31 -6.90 1.45 14.17
CA ALA A 31 -6.18 0.18 13.98
C ALA A 31 -6.34 -0.34 12.54
N TYR A 32 -7.55 -0.30 11.99
CA TYR A 32 -7.83 -0.71 10.62
C TYR A 32 -7.11 0.19 9.60
N GLN A 33 -7.13 1.51 9.79
CA GLN A 33 -6.43 2.45 8.91
C GLN A 33 -4.91 2.22 8.91
N ASN A 34 -4.32 1.93 10.06
CA ASN A 34 -2.89 1.59 10.15
C ASN A 34 -2.58 0.27 9.45
N TYR A 35 -3.47 -0.73 9.56
CA TYR A 35 -3.32 -2.00 8.87
C TYR A 35 -3.40 -1.84 7.35
N THR A 36 -4.38 -1.11 6.83
CA THR A 36 -4.51 -0.85 5.40
C THR A 36 -3.32 -0.07 4.84
N ARG A 37 -2.82 0.92 5.58
CA ARG A 37 -1.61 1.68 5.22
C ARG A 37 -0.38 0.77 5.14
N LYS A 38 -0.13 -0.04 6.17
CA LYS A 38 0.99 -0.99 6.16
C LYS A 38 0.88 -2.01 5.02
N SER A 39 -0.34 -2.43 4.68
CA SER A 39 -0.59 -3.31 3.54
C SER A 39 -0.21 -2.64 2.21
N SER A 40 -0.63 -1.39 1.99
CA SER A 40 -0.25 -0.62 0.80
C SER A 40 1.26 -0.37 0.72
N ASP A 41 1.90 -0.07 1.84
CA ASP A 41 3.35 0.16 1.92
C ASP A 41 4.13 -1.10 1.49
N ASN A 42 3.73 -2.26 2.01
CA ASN A 42 4.36 -3.53 1.69
C ASN A 42 4.09 -3.96 0.24
N ALA A 43 2.88 -3.73 -0.27
CA ALA A 43 2.54 -4.04 -1.64
C ALA A 43 3.38 -3.23 -2.64
N CYS A 44 3.50 -1.91 -2.40
CA CYS A 44 4.34 -1.05 -3.22
C CYS A 44 5.84 -1.41 -3.08
N MET A 45 6.31 -1.75 -1.87
CA MET A 45 7.69 -2.22 -1.68
C MET A 45 7.99 -3.51 -2.47
N ALA A 46 7.06 -4.47 -2.49
CA ALA A 46 7.23 -5.71 -3.25
C ALA A 46 7.27 -5.45 -4.76
N GLU A 47 6.39 -4.57 -5.24
CA GLU A 47 6.36 -4.15 -6.64
C GLU A 47 7.63 -3.42 -7.06
N ALA A 48 8.09 -2.44 -6.26
CA ALA A 48 9.33 -1.71 -6.50
C ALA A 48 10.54 -2.65 -6.55
N LYS A 49 10.60 -3.65 -5.66
CA LYS A 49 11.64 -4.69 -5.67
C LYS A 49 11.60 -5.53 -6.95
N ALA A 50 10.43 -6.00 -7.34
CA ALA A 50 10.26 -6.79 -8.55
C ALA A 50 10.72 -6.01 -9.79
N TYR A 51 10.30 -4.76 -9.91
CA TYR A 51 10.72 -3.88 -11.00
C TYR A 51 12.24 -3.62 -10.95
N THR A 52 12.80 -3.28 -9.80
CA THR A 52 14.24 -3.00 -9.64
C THR A 52 15.10 -4.20 -10.07
N ASN A 53 14.68 -5.43 -9.79
CA ASN A 53 15.41 -6.62 -10.23
C ASN A 53 15.45 -6.75 -11.76
N THR A 54 14.35 -6.45 -12.45
CA THR A 54 14.30 -6.48 -13.92
C THR A 54 15.15 -5.37 -14.55
N VAL A 55 15.10 -4.19 -13.96
CA VAL A 55 15.91 -3.04 -14.37
C VAL A 55 17.40 -3.29 -14.14
N LEU A 56 17.76 -3.86 -12.99
CA LEU A 56 19.14 -4.20 -12.66
C LEU A 56 19.72 -5.18 -13.68
N ALA A 57 18.96 -6.20 -14.07
CA ALA A 57 19.37 -7.14 -15.11
C ALA A 57 19.57 -6.45 -16.46
N ALA A 58 18.70 -5.51 -16.84
CA ALA A 58 18.83 -4.75 -18.08
C ALA A 58 20.04 -3.80 -18.08
N LEU A 59 20.33 -3.15 -16.96
CA LEU A 59 21.46 -2.21 -16.84
C LEU A 59 22.83 -2.91 -16.73
N LEU A 60 22.86 -4.18 -16.29
CA LEU A 60 24.08 -4.98 -16.19
C LEU A 60 24.37 -5.79 -17.47
N ASP A 61 23.48 -5.79 -18.46
CA ASP A 61 23.68 -6.50 -19.71
C ASP A 61 24.77 -5.82 -20.56
N PRO A 62 25.94 -6.46 -20.78
CA PRO A 62 27.04 -5.87 -21.53
C PRO A 62 26.74 -5.71 -23.02
N SER A 63 25.71 -6.40 -23.54
CA SER A 63 25.29 -6.28 -24.94
C SER A 63 24.39 -5.05 -25.18
N GLY A 64 23.87 -4.43 -24.11
CA GLY A 64 22.92 -3.33 -24.20
C GLY A 64 21.64 -3.67 -24.96
N ALA A 65 21.35 -4.96 -25.16
CA ALA A 65 20.29 -5.42 -26.03
C ALA A 65 18.90 -5.23 -25.40
N GLN A 66 18.83 -5.21 -24.07
CA GLN A 66 17.57 -5.05 -23.33
C GLN A 66 17.37 -3.60 -22.88
N PRO A 67 16.39 -2.87 -23.45
CA PRO A 67 16.04 -1.56 -22.92
C PRO A 67 15.43 -1.71 -21.52
N VAL A 68 15.64 -0.72 -20.67
CA VAL A 68 14.96 -0.64 -19.37
C VAL A 68 13.45 -0.64 -19.62
N PRO A 69 12.69 -1.63 -19.10
CA PRO A 69 11.25 -1.70 -19.31
C PRO A 69 10.55 -0.54 -18.60
N ASP A 70 9.36 -0.18 -19.06
CA ASP A 70 8.52 0.76 -18.33
C ASP A 70 7.90 0.07 -17.10
N SER A 71 7.69 0.83 -16.05
CA SER A 71 7.02 0.34 -14.84
C SER A 71 5.50 0.27 -15.06
N ASN A 72 4.87 -0.84 -14.63
CA ASN A 72 3.42 -0.95 -14.59
C ASN A 72 2.91 -0.72 -13.15
N ALA A 73 2.96 0.53 -12.70
CA ALA A 73 2.62 0.91 -11.33
C ALA A 73 1.15 0.56 -11.00
N ALA A 74 0.94 -0.40 -10.10
CA ALA A 74 -0.39 -0.85 -9.67
C ALA A 74 -0.63 -0.66 -8.16
N ALA A 75 0.29 -1.12 -7.31
CA ALA A 75 0.25 -0.88 -5.87
C ALA A 75 0.95 0.42 -5.48
N CYS A 76 1.93 0.85 -6.27
CA CYS A 76 2.51 2.18 -6.23
C CYS A 76 1.71 3.17 -7.11
N THR A 77 1.75 4.47 -6.79
CA THR A 77 1.18 5.53 -7.64
C THR A 77 2.09 5.88 -8.82
N SER A 78 3.40 5.75 -8.63
CA SER A 78 4.40 5.91 -9.67
C SER A 78 5.68 5.18 -9.28
N ILE A 79 6.45 4.78 -10.28
CA ILE A 79 7.77 4.16 -10.13
C ILE A 79 8.69 4.79 -11.17
N THR A 80 9.76 5.45 -10.72
CA THR A 80 10.73 6.11 -11.60
C THR A 80 11.44 5.08 -12.48
N LYS A 81 11.60 5.41 -13.77
CA LYS A 81 12.44 4.68 -14.70
C LYS A 81 13.88 5.18 -14.60
N PRO A 82 14.83 4.40 -14.08
CA PRO A 82 16.22 4.82 -14.00
C PRO A 82 16.91 4.67 -15.36
N THR A 83 17.91 5.52 -15.59
CA THR A 83 18.71 5.52 -16.82
C THR A 83 20.14 5.04 -16.59
N ALA A 84 20.55 4.89 -15.33
CA ALA A 84 21.87 4.39 -14.93
C ALA A 84 21.81 3.69 -13.56
N LEU A 85 22.83 2.91 -13.22
CA LEU A 85 22.94 2.26 -11.89
C LEU A 85 23.00 3.28 -10.73
N THR A 86 23.49 4.49 -10.99
CA THR A 86 23.58 5.58 -10.00
C THR A 86 22.24 6.28 -9.74
N THR A 87 21.24 6.07 -10.61
CA THR A 87 19.91 6.66 -10.43
C THR A 87 19.00 5.67 -9.71
N PRO A 88 18.56 5.95 -8.47
CA PRO A 88 17.72 5.01 -7.72
C PRO A 88 16.33 4.86 -8.35
N VAL A 89 15.74 3.67 -8.21
CA VAL A 89 14.32 3.47 -8.48
C VAL A 89 13.55 4.03 -7.30
N VAL A 90 12.75 5.07 -7.55
CA VAL A 90 11.90 5.67 -6.51
C VAL A 90 10.45 5.35 -6.82
N ALA A 91 9.78 4.66 -5.90
CA ALA A 91 8.37 4.35 -5.97
C ALA A 91 7.59 5.16 -4.94
N VAL A 92 6.46 5.74 -5.34
CA VAL A 92 5.59 6.54 -4.45
C VAL A 92 4.40 5.69 -4.01
N ILE A 93 4.23 5.52 -2.71
CA ILE A 93 3.22 4.62 -2.13
C ILE A 93 1.82 5.22 -2.26
N ASN A 94 0.83 4.39 -2.59
CA ASN A 94 -0.59 4.76 -2.67
C ASN A 94 -1.28 4.73 -1.29
N ASN A 95 -0.82 5.56 -0.36
CA ASN A 95 -1.35 5.63 1.01
C ASN A 95 -1.79 7.04 1.47
N GLY A 96 -1.76 8.01 0.55
CA GLY A 96 -2.15 9.42 0.81
C GLY A 96 -1.10 10.28 1.53
N ASN A 97 0.05 9.70 1.92
CA ASN A 97 1.10 10.41 2.65
C ASN A 97 2.37 10.67 1.79
N ASN A 98 2.34 10.35 0.50
CA ASN A 98 3.47 10.49 -0.43
C ASN A 98 4.77 9.82 0.03
N ALA A 99 4.69 8.85 0.94
CA ALA A 99 5.82 8.06 1.41
C ALA A 99 6.45 7.30 0.23
N LYS A 100 7.78 7.10 0.28
CA LYS A 100 8.54 6.57 -0.85
C LYS A 100 9.27 5.29 -0.47
N VAL A 101 9.44 4.42 -1.46
CA VAL A 101 10.40 3.32 -1.43
C VAL A 101 11.51 3.68 -2.41
N SER A 102 12.75 3.74 -1.93
CA SER A 102 13.93 3.97 -2.77
C SER A 102 14.71 2.67 -2.87
N CYS A 103 15.02 2.25 -4.09
CA CYS A 103 15.86 1.11 -4.38
C CYS A 103 17.18 1.55 -5.00
N ASP A 104 18.26 1.16 -4.35
CA ASP A 104 19.64 1.46 -4.76
C ASP A 104 20.14 0.35 -5.69
N LEU A 105 20.36 0.71 -6.95
CA LEU A 105 20.82 -0.19 -8.00
C LEU A 105 22.33 -0.49 -7.89
N GLU A 106 23.13 0.43 -7.33
CA GLU A 106 24.57 0.21 -7.10
C GLU A 106 24.82 -0.83 -6.02
N LYS A 107 23.88 -0.95 -5.07
CA LYS A 107 23.90 -1.96 -4.00
C LYS A 107 23.13 -3.23 -4.34
N GLY A 108 22.98 -3.54 -5.64
CA GLY A 108 22.31 -4.77 -6.08
C GLY A 108 20.78 -4.75 -5.91
N GLY A 109 20.16 -3.57 -5.99
CA GLY A 109 18.71 -3.42 -5.97
C GLY A 109 18.08 -3.43 -4.57
N THR A 110 18.84 -3.10 -3.52
CA THR A 110 18.32 -3.05 -2.15
C THR A 110 17.32 -1.90 -2.01
N CYS A 111 16.08 -2.22 -1.61
CA CYS A 111 15.02 -1.24 -1.38
C CYS A 111 14.78 -0.96 0.11
N ALA A 112 14.58 0.31 0.45
CA ALA A 112 14.20 0.77 1.78
C ALA A 112 13.13 1.88 1.70
N PHE A 113 12.36 2.02 2.77
CA PHE A 113 11.47 3.17 2.94
C PHE A 113 12.29 4.44 3.10
N THR A 114 11.87 5.51 2.43
CA THR A 114 12.45 6.85 2.57
C THR A 114 11.32 7.86 2.72
N ASN A 115 11.53 8.83 3.61
CA ASN A 115 10.59 9.95 3.82
C ASN A 115 10.91 11.09 2.85
#